data_AF-A0A976CMC0-F1
#
_entry.id   AF-A0A976CMC0-F1
#
_cell.length_a   1.000
_cell.length_b   1.000
_cell.length_c   1.000
_cell.angle_alpha   90.00
_cell.angle_beta   90.00
_cell.angle_gamma   90.00
#
_symmetry.space_group_name_H-M   'P 1'
#
loop_
_entity.id
_entity.type
_entity.pdbx_description
1 polymer ?
#
loop_
_entity_poly.entity_id
_entity_poly.type
_entity_poly.pdbx_seq_one_letter_code
_entity_poly.pdbx_strand_id
1 'polypeptide(L)' 'MTLAEAAAEIQKLLKQLEIDNPTATKDEKIAYVNDATNPNIKKRAIAALKAGGETAIEEFLANPYVNVGKAIIKGWIQAE' A
#
# COMPACT_ATOMS: atom_id res chain seq x y z
N MET A 1 9.80 11.58 4.18
CA MET A 1 8.66 10.80 3.65
C MET A 1 7.81 10.36 4.82
N THR A 2 6.53 10.67 4.77
CA THR A 2 5.49 10.51 5.78
C THR A 2 4.64 9.28 5.46
N LEU A 3 3.78 8.88 6.40
CA LEU A 3 2.78 7.85 6.17
C LEU A 3 1.86 8.20 4.99
N ALA A 4 1.49 9.47 4.87
CA ALA A 4 0.64 9.99 3.80
C ALA A 4 1.27 9.78 2.41
N GLU A 5 2.57 10.03 2.26
CA GLU A 5 3.27 9.83 0.99
C GLU A 5 3.36 8.34 0.61
N ALA A 6 3.56 7.45 1.58
CA ALA A 6 3.56 6.01 1.33
C ALA A 6 2.16 5.51 0.90
N ALA A 7 1.12 5.95 1.59
CA ALA A 7 -0.26 5.63 1.22
C ALA A 7 -0.64 6.19 -0.17
N ALA A 8 -0.20 7.40 -0.50
CA ALA A 8 -0.41 8.01 -1.80
C ALA A 8 0.22 7.21 -2.94
N GLU A 9 1.44 6.69 -2.77
CA GLU A 9 2.09 5.87 -3.80
C GLU A 9 1.39 4.51 -3.97
N ILE A 10 1.02 3.84 -2.88
CA ILE A 10 0.25 2.58 -2.95
C ILE A 10 -1.06 2.81 -3.70
N GLN A 11 -1.78 3.88 -3.36
CA GLN A 11 -3.02 4.23 -4.03
C GLN A 11 -2.81 4.53 -5.52
N LYS A 12 -1.73 5.24 -5.88
CA LYS A 12 -1.40 5.53 -7.28
C LYS A 12 -1.13 4.24 -8.06
N LEU A 13 -0.38 3.29 -7.49
CA LEU A 13 -0.12 1.99 -8.11
C LEU A 13 -1.42 1.18 -8.29
N LEU A 14 -2.28 1.16 -7.29
CA LEU A 14 -3.58 0.46 -7.37
C LEU A 14 -4.50 1.09 -8.42
N LYS A 15 -4.53 2.42 -8.52
CA LYS A 15 -5.27 3.14 -9.57
C LYS A 15 -4.75 2.79 -10.96
N GLN A 16 -3.44 2.74 -11.13
CA GLN A 16 -2.82 2.36 -12.40
C GLN A 16 -3.24 0.93 -12.79
N LEU A 17 -3.12 -0.02 -11.86
CA LEU A 17 -3.52 -1.40 -12.12
C LEU A 17 -5.01 -1.54 -12.44
N GLU A 18 -5.90 -0.74 -11.84
CA GLU A 18 -7.32 -0.78 -12.17
C GLU A 18 -7.63 -0.26 -13.57
N ILE A 19 -6.82 0.66 -14.10
CA ILE A 19 -6.92 1.11 -15.49
C ILE A 19 -6.44 -0.01 -16.44
N ASP A 20 -5.32 -0.65 -16.12
CA ASP A 20 -4.68 -1.64 -16.99
C ASP A 20 -5.35 -3.02 -16.92
N ASN A 21 -5.90 -3.38 -15.75
CA ASN A 21 -6.59 -4.64 -15.47
C ASN A 21 -7.71 -4.42 -14.43
N PRO A 22 -8.90 -3.97 -14.87
CA PRO A 22 -10.03 -3.68 -13.98
C PRO A 22 -10.59 -4.90 -13.24
N THR A 23 -10.30 -6.10 -13.75
CA THR A 23 -10.71 -7.39 -13.16
C THR A 23 -9.66 -8.00 -12.23
N ALA A 24 -8.56 -7.28 -11.95
CA ALA A 24 -7.50 -7.76 -11.07
C ALA A 24 -8.07 -8.17 -9.71
N THR A 25 -7.77 -9.41 -9.34
CA THR A 25 -8.08 -9.99 -8.03
C THR A 25 -7.28 -9.29 -6.94
N LYS A 26 -7.68 -9.49 -5.68
CA LYS A 26 -6.97 -8.93 -4.53
C LYS A 26 -5.50 -9.35 -4.50
N ASP A 27 -5.20 -10.60 -4.82
CA ASP A 27 -3.84 -11.14 -4.78
C ASP A 27 -2.97 -10.54 -5.89
N GLU A 28 -3.53 -10.35 -7.10
CA GLU A 28 -2.85 -9.65 -8.19
C GLU A 28 -2.55 -8.18 -7.84
N LYS A 29 -3.49 -7.50 -7.16
CA LYS A 29 -3.26 -6.14 -6.66
C LYS A 29 -2.12 -6.09 -5.64
N ILE A 30 -2.05 -7.05 -4.73
CA ILE A 30 -0.96 -7.15 -3.74
C ILE A 30 0.38 -7.42 -4.43
N ALA A 31 0.42 -8.40 -5.34
CA ALA A 31 1.62 -8.77 -6.08
C ALA A 31 2.16 -7.61 -6.92
N TYR A 32 1.29 -6.94 -7.68
CA TYR A 32 1.66 -5.77 -8.47
C TYR A 32 2.27 -4.65 -7.62
N VAL A 33 1.64 -4.30 -6.50
CA VAL A 33 2.19 -3.25 -5.62
C VAL A 33 3.52 -3.69 -5.03
N ASN A 34 3.67 -4.95 -4.63
CA ASN A 34 4.95 -5.47 -4.13
C ASN A 34 6.08 -5.37 -5.16
N ASP A 35 5.79 -5.69 -6.43
CA ASP A 35 6.77 -5.66 -7.52
C ASP A 35 7.08 -4.24 -7.98
N ALA A 36 6.06 -3.37 -8.06
CA ALA A 36 6.21 -2.00 -8.53
C ALA A 36 6.70 -1.01 -7.46
N THR A 37 6.60 -1.36 -6.17
CA THR A 37 7.00 -0.46 -5.08
C THR A 37 8.51 -0.42 -4.91
N ASN A 38 9.06 0.79 -4.87
CA ASN A 38 10.47 1.00 -4.55
C ASN A 38 10.80 0.49 -3.13
N PRO A 39 11.90 -0.28 -2.94
CA PRO A 39 12.29 -0.79 -1.61
C PRO A 39 12.44 0.28 -0.52
N ASN A 40 12.83 1.51 -0.86
CA ASN A 40 12.90 2.62 0.09
C ASN A 40 11.51 3.07 0.55
N ILE A 41 10.50 3.00 -0.32
CA ILE A 41 9.11 3.32 0.02
C ILE A 41 8.57 2.26 0.99
N LYS A 42 8.82 0.97 0.73
CA LYS A 42 8.47 -0.12 1.64
C LYS A 42 9.05 0.08 3.04
N LYS A 43 10.37 0.29 3.16
CA LYS A 43 11.03 0.54 4.46
C LYS A 43 10.44 1.74 5.20
N ARG A 44 10.17 2.83 4.49
CA ARG A 44 9.63 4.07 5.08
C ARG A 44 8.16 3.93 5.48
N ALA A 45 7.37 3.20 4.70
CA ALA A 45 6.00 2.85 5.04
C ALA A 45 5.96 2.05 6.34
N ILE A 46 6.80 1.02 6.46
CA ILE A 46 6.91 0.21 7.68
C ILE A 46 7.31 1.07 8.88
N ALA A 47 8.35 1.91 8.74
CA ALA A 47 8.80 2.80 9.82
C ALA A 47 7.72 3.81 10.25
N ALA A 48 7.01 4.41 9.29
CA ALA A 48 5.93 5.36 9.57
C ALA A 48 4.73 4.69 10.27
N LEU A 49 4.39 3.46 9.88
CA LEU A 49 3.37 2.66 10.59
C LEU A 49 3.77 2.31 12.01
N LYS A 50 5.03 1.87 12.21
CA LYS A 50 5.56 1.56 13.55
C LYS A 50 5.48 2.77 14.48
N ALA A 51 5.60 3.98 13.93
CA ALA A 51 5.49 5.23 14.67
C ALA A 51 4.04 5.74 14.86
N GLY A 52 3.16 5.54 13.87
CA GLY A 52 1.81 6.15 13.81
C GLY A 52 0.63 5.21 14.02
N GLY A 53 0.85 3.89 14.07
CA GLY A 53 -0.21 2.88 14.19
C GLY A 53 -0.97 2.60 12.88
N GLU A 54 -1.59 1.43 12.78
CA GLU A 54 -2.26 0.98 11.54
C GLU A 54 -3.48 1.84 11.16
N THR A 55 -4.15 2.45 12.15
CA THR A 55 -5.38 3.24 11.95
C THR A 55 -5.12 4.48 11.10
N ALA A 56 -3.94 5.08 11.19
CA ALA A 56 -3.60 6.30 10.47
C ALA A 56 -3.51 6.08 8.94
N ILE A 57 -3.35 4.85 8.46
CA ILE A 57 -3.31 4.55 7.02
C ILE A 57 -4.68 4.73 6.37
N GLU A 58 -5.74 4.42 7.11
CA GLU A 58 -7.12 4.45 6.60
C GLU A 58 -7.53 5.88 6.21
N GLU A 59 -6.94 6.89 6.87
CA GLU A 59 -7.17 8.30 6.58
C GLU A 59 -6.58 8.74 5.23
N PHE A 60 -5.60 8.01 4.71
CA PHE A 60 -4.88 8.39 3.49
C PHE A 60 -5.23 7.53 2.27
N LEU A 61 -5.89 6.38 2.46
CA LEU A 61 -6.35 5.52 1.38
C LEU A 61 -7.83 5.78 1.07
N ALA A 62 -8.16 5.95 -0.21
CA ALA A 62 -9.55 5.99 -0.62
C ALA A 62 -10.25 4.65 -0.36
N ASN A 63 -11.56 4.71 -0.08
CA ASN A 63 -12.38 3.59 0.35
C ASN A 63 -12.15 2.24 -0.41
N PRO A 64 -12.11 2.20 -1.76
CA PRO A 64 -11.88 0.93 -2.47
C PRO A 64 -10.49 0.32 -2.20
N TYR A 65 -9.51 1.12 -1.79
CA TYR A 65 -8.12 0.70 -1.59
C TYR A 65 -7.78 0.37 -0.14
N VAL A 66 -8.61 0.73 0.83
CA VAL A 66 -8.30 0.58 2.27
C VAL A 66 -7.95 -0.88 2.60
N ASN A 67 -8.80 -1.82 2.21
CA ASN A 67 -8.62 -3.24 2.55
C ASN A 67 -7.38 -3.87 1.90
N VAL A 68 -7.10 -3.53 0.64
CA VAL A 68 -5.95 -4.06 -0.09
C VAL A 68 -4.65 -3.37 0.34
N GLY A 69 -4.66 -2.06 0.55
CA GLY A 69 -3.52 -1.30 1.07
C GLY A 69 -3.11 -1.75 2.47
N LYS A 70 -4.08 -2.00 3.37
CA LYS A 70 -3.79 -2.61 4.68
C LYS A 70 -3.14 -3.98 4.55
N ALA A 71 -3.60 -4.82 3.63
CA ALA A 71 -3.03 -6.15 3.41
C ALA A 71 -1.58 -6.08 2.91
N ILE A 72 -1.30 -5.20 1.94
CA ILE A 72 0.05 -4.94 1.41
C ILE A 72 1.00 -4.56 2.53
N ILE A 73 0.61 -3.55 3.32
CA ILE A 73 1.46 -2.99 4.37
C ILE A 73 1.66 -3.99 5.52
N LYS A 74 0.63 -4.73 5.94
CA LYS A 74 0.77 -5.81 6.92
C LYS A 74 1.74 -6.88 6.44
N GLY A 75 1.64 -7.27 5.17
CA GLY A 75 2.58 -8.21 4.56
C GLY A 75 4.02 -7.72 4.58
N TRP A 76 4.24 -6.41 4.42
CA TRP A 76 5.56 -5.81 4.56
C TRP A 76 6.11 -5.86 5.98
N ILE A 77 5.28 -5.62 6.99
CA ILE A 77 5.67 -5.70 8.41
C ILE A 77 6.02 -7.13 8.81
N GLN A 78 5.25 -8.12 8.36
CA GLN A 78 5.48 -9.54 8.70
C GLN A 78 6.72 -10.12 8.04
N ALA A 79 7.18 -9.52 6.94
CA ALA A 79 8.38 -9.94 6.21
C ALA A 79 9.66 -9.27 6.73
N GLU A 80 9.57 -8.42 7.75
CA GLU A 80 10.70 -7.77 8.44
C GLU A 80 11.02 -8.50 9.76
#